data_AF-A0A7M7N3H8-F1
#
_entry.id   AF-A0A7M7N3H8-F1
#
_cell.length_a   1.000
_cell.length_b   1.000
_cell.length_c   1.000
_cell.angle_alpha   90.00
_cell.angle_beta   90.00
_cell.angle_gamma   90.00
#
_symmetry.space_group_name_H-M   'P 1'
#
loop_
_entity.id
_entity.type
_entity.pdbx_description
1 polymer ?
#
loop_
_entity_poly.entity_id
_entity_poly.type
_entity_poly.pdbx_seq_one_letter_code
_entity_poly.pdbx_strand_id
1 'polypeptide(L)'
;MTVGVASDEKVKRPQATTSGSKRSLEVGPDAEATLEGIKQNFQKTQKTLAREALQDLERLDRDRQRVIKHKFQMITQSPLFEKTLLLLQSARAHQAGLVMNIDTDDEIKLSPWYMDLKASVEEVLGKYDPDVISIFNTLSHFSLEDGKSIPQAKEKLCLLVMSMPASDLLTIPMQLAIAFVLEEIFWAAPRALAQWLHHKKVPLIIDIDLQATT
;
A
#
# COMPACT_ATOMS: atom_id res chain seq x y z
N MET A 1 -8.31 -37.66 2.74
CA MET A 1 -8.30 -37.62 1.27
C MET A 1 -6.90 -37.99 0.83
N THR A 2 -6.77 -39.16 0.22
CA THR A 2 -5.53 -39.77 -0.25
C THR A 2 -5.23 -39.27 -1.66
N VAL A 3 -4.05 -38.67 -1.88
CA VAL A 3 -3.57 -38.31 -3.22
C VAL A 3 -2.48 -39.31 -3.59
N GLY A 4 -2.83 -40.21 -4.52
CA GLY A 4 -1.90 -41.13 -5.14
C GLY A 4 -1.12 -40.44 -6.26
N VAL A 5 0.18 -40.72 -6.34
CA VAL A 5 1.06 -40.30 -7.43
C VAL A 5 1.51 -41.56 -8.18
N ALA A 6 0.86 -41.80 -9.31
CA ALA A 6 1.29 -42.67 -10.41
C ALA A 6 2.15 -41.81 -11.37
N SER A 7 3.07 -42.27 -12.21
CA SER A 7 3.69 -43.57 -12.52
C SER A 7 4.93 -43.27 -13.39
N ASP A 8 5.83 -44.24 -13.48
CA ASP A 8 7.07 -44.29 -14.27
C ASP A 8 6.98 -43.79 -15.72
N GLU A 9 7.87 -42.85 -16.07
CA GLU A 9 8.17 -42.49 -17.46
C GLU A 9 9.36 -43.33 -17.97
N LYS A 10 9.05 -44.41 -18.69
CA LYS A 10 10.03 -45.27 -19.37
C LYS A 10 10.70 -44.52 -20.52
N VAL A 11 11.93 -44.06 -20.29
CA VAL A 11 12.83 -43.58 -21.35
C VAL A 11 13.25 -44.75 -22.25
N LYS A 12 12.82 -44.72 -23.51
CA LYS A 12 13.10 -45.73 -24.53
C LYS A 12 14.47 -45.45 -25.16
N ARG A 13 15.47 -46.27 -24.83
CA ARG A 13 16.82 -46.22 -25.41
C ARG A 13 16.81 -46.68 -26.88
N PRO A 14 17.40 -45.96 -27.84
CA PRO A 14 17.54 -46.45 -29.21
C PRO A 14 18.55 -47.60 -29.28
N GLN A 15 18.20 -48.68 -29.99
CA GLN A 15 19.12 -49.76 -30.37
C GLN A 15 19.95 -49.31 -31.57
N ALA A 16 21.28 -49.42 -31.46
CA ALA A 16 22.19 -49.22 -32.57
C ALA A 16 22.29 -50.50 -33.39
N THR A 17 21.81 -50.47 -34.62
CA THR A 17 22.05 -51.50 -35.63
C THR A 17 23.42 -51.26 -36.27
N THR A 18 24.25 -52.30 -36.22
CA THR A 18 25.53 -52.41 -36.92
C THR A 18 25.28 -52.61 -38.41
N SER A 19 25.77 -51.69 -39.23
CA SER A 19 25.87 -51.84 -40.68
C SER A 19 27.14 -51.14 -41.13
N GLY A 20 28.10 -51.94 -41.58
CA GLY A 20 29.42 -51.48 -41.99
C GLY A 20 29.34 -50.59 -43.23
N SER A 21 29.92 -49.39 -43.11
CA SER A 21 30.15 -48.50 -44.24
C SER A 21 31.63 -48.13 -44.29
N LYS A 22 32.14 -48.13 -45.52
CA LYS A 22 33.55 -48.06 -45.91
C LYS A 22 34.21 -46.78 -45.39
N ARG A 23 35.41 -46.93 -44.81
CA ARG A 23 36.35 -45.86 -44.47
C ARG A 23 36.60 -44.99 -45.70
N SER A 24 35.95 -43.84 -45.72
CA SER A 24 36.35 -42.68 -46.50
C SER A 24 37.18 -41.80 -45.58
N LEU A 25 38.30 -41.24 -46.05
CA LEU A 25 39.16 -40.35 -45.26
C LEU A 25 38.32 -39.25 -44.61
N GLU A 26 38.20 -39.30 -43.28
CA GLU A 26 37.52 -38.29 -42.49
C GLU A 26 38.36 -37.01 -42.49
N VAL A 27 37.93 -36.05 -43.30
CA VAL A 27 38.22 -34.63 -43.05
C VAL A 27 37.66 -34.36 -41.65
N GLY A 28 38.54 -34.07 -40.69
CA GLY A 28 38.16 -33.81 -39.30
C GLY A 28 37.04 -32.77 -39.25
N PRO A 29 36.06 -32.92 -38.33
CA PRO A 29 34.93 -32.02 -38.25
C PRO A 29 35.43 -30.59 -38.14
N ASP A 30 35.01 -29.76 -39.09
CA ASP A 30 35.39 -28.36 -39.14
C ASP A 30 34.94 -27.69 -37.84
N ALA A 31 35.92 -27.36 -37.00
CA ALA A 31 35.71 -26.83 -35.66
C ALA A 31 34.93 -25.51 -35.71
N GLU A 32 35.13 -24.74 -36.79
CA GLU A 32 34.50 -23.45 -36.99
C GLU A 32 33.00 -23.60 -37.33
N ALA A 33 32.66 -24.55 -38.21
CA ALA A 33 31.27 -24.90 -38.52
C ALA A 33 30.52 -25.44 -37.30
N THR A 34 31.19 -26.22 -36.45
CA THR A 34 30.62 -26.75 -35.21
C THR A 34 30.35 -25.64 -34.20
N LEU A 35 31.27 -24.69 -34.05
CA LEU A 35 31.11 -23.53 -33.17
C LEU A 35 29.94 -22.65 -33.60
N GLU A 36 29.79 -22.40 -34.90
CA GLU A 36 28.71 -21.58 -35.43
C GLU A 36 27.35 -22.27 -35.26
N GLY A 37 27.29 -23.59 -35.42
CA GLY A 37 26.11 -24.40 -35.09
C GLY A 37 25.71 -24.29 -33.62
N ILE A 38 26.69 -24.32 -32.70
CA ILE A 38 26.44 -24.14 -31.25
C ILE A 38 25.90 -22.73 -30.96
N LYS A 39 26.48 -21.69 -31.56
CA LYS A 39 25.99 -20.30 -31.39
C LYS A 39 24.57 -20.14 -31.87
N GLN A 40 24.23 -20.65 -33.05
CA GLN A 40 22.87 -20.60 -33.58
C GLN A 40 21.88 -21.35 -32.70
N ASN A 41 22.26 -22.54 -32.21
CA ASN A 41 21.43 -23.31 -31.30
C ASN A 41 21.22 -22.57 -29.97
N PHE A 42 22.28 -21.97 -29.41
CA PHE A 42 22.19 -21.17 -28.19
C PHE A 42 21.24 -19.97 -28.38
N GLN A 43 21.36 -19.23 -29.48
CA GLN A 43 20.46 -18.10 -29.77
C GLN A 43 19.00 -18.55 -29.95
N LYS A 44 18.76 -19.70 -30.57
CA LYS A 44 17.41 -20.28 -30.68
C LYS A 44 16.85 -20.62 -29.30
N THR A 45 17.62 -21.33 -28.48
CA THR A 45 17.23 -21.69 -27.11
C THR A 45 16.96 -20.45 -26.26
N GLN A 46 17.83 -19.43 -26.36
CA GLN A 46 17.66 -18.16 -25.66
C GLN A 46 16.35 -17.46 -26.04
N LYS A 47 16.01 -17.41 -27.33
CA LYS A 47 14.76 -16.80 -27.82
C LYS A 47 13.54 -17.59 -27.36
N THR A 48 13.60 -18.92 -27.38
CA THR A 48 12.51 -19.78 -26.89
C THR A 48 12.27 -19.56 -25.40
N LEU A 49 13.33 -19.59 -24.60
CA LEU A 49 13.24 -19.41 -23.16
C LEU A 49 12.72 -18.02 -22.76
N ALA A 50 13.14 -16.97 -23.48
CA ALA A 50 12.62 -15.62 -23.29
C ALA A 50 11.12 -15.52 -23.61
N ARG A 51 10.66 -16.20 -24.66
CA ARG A 51 9.24 -16.24 -25.03
C ARG A 51 8.41 -16.98 -23.98
N GLU A 52 8.89 -18.12 -23.49
CA GLU A 52 8.22 -18.89 -22.44
C GLU A 52 8.12 -18.08 -21.15
N ALA A 53 9.20 -17.41 -20.73
CA ALA A 53 9.20 -16.56 -19.55
C ALA A 53 8.19 -15.40 -19.65
N LEU A 54 8.04 -14.78 -20.82
CA LEU A 54 7.04 -13.73 -21.05
C LEU A 54 5.61 -14.28 -20.98
N GLN A 55 5.36 -15.45 -21.57
CA GLN A 55 4.04 -16.11 -21.47
C GLN A 55 3.68 -16.49 -20.03
N ASP A 56 4.65 -16.96 -19.25
CA ASP A 56 4.44 -17.29 -17.85
C ASP A 56 4.16 -16.05 -17.00
N LEU A 57 4.86 -14.94 -17.26
CA LEU A 57 4.57 -13.66 -16.62
C LEU A 57 3.15 -13.18 -16.92
N GLU A 58 2.72 -13.24 -18.19
CA GLU A 58 1.34 -12.89 -18.56
C GLU A 58 0.30 -13.82 -17.93
N ARG A 59 0.61 -15.10 -17.79
CA ARG A 59 -0.26 -16.08 -17.15
C ARG A 59 -0.39 -15.78 -15.66
N LEU A 60 0.72 -15.52 -14.97
CA LEU A 60 0.73 -15.14 -13.56
C LEU A 60 -0.05 -13.87 -13.31
N ASP A 61 0.05 -12.86 -14.19
CA ASP A 61 -0.69 -11.62 -14.02
C ASP A 61 -2.20 -11.82 -14.21
N ARG A 62 -2.61 -12.63 -15.19
CA ARG A 62 -4.02 -13.04 -15.38
C ARG A 62 -4.57 -13.79 -14.17
N ASP A 63 -3.81 -14.73 -13.62
CA ASP A 63 -4.23 -15.49 -12.43
C ASP A 63 -4.28 -14.59 -11.19
N ARG A 64 -3.33 -13.67 -11.01
CA ARG A 64 -3.36 -12.64 -9.96
C ARG A 64 -4.64 -11.80 -10.05
N GLN A 65 -4.98 -11.29 -11.23
CA GLN A 65 -6.20 -10.50 -11.43
C GLN A 65 -7.45 -11.33 -11.11
N ARG A 66 -7.50 -12.60 -11.50
CA ARG A 66 -8.62 -13.51 -11.18
C ARG A 66 -8.78 -13.70 -9.67
N VAL A 67 -7.68 -13.94 -8.95
CA VAL A 67 -7.70 -14.09 -7.48
C VAL A 67 -8.13 -12.81 -6.80
N ILE A 68 -7.64 -11.64 -7.23
CA ILE A 68 -8.05 -10.34 -6.68
C ILE A 68 -9.55 -10.14 -6.89
N LYS A 69 -10.06 -10.36 -8.10
CA LYS A 69 -11.49 -10.22 -8.42
C LYS A 69 -12.34 -11.15 -7.55
N HIS A 70 -11.94 -12.41 -7.40
CA HIS A 70 -12.63 -13.37 -6.55
C HIS A 70 -12.63 -12.95 -5.08
N LYS A 71 -11.47 -12.58 -4.53
CA LYS A 71 -11.36 -12.09 -3.14
C LYS A 71 -12.21 -10.83 -2.91
N PHE A 72 -12.19 -9.90 -3.86
CA PHE A 72 -12.99 -8.68 -3.78
C PHE A 72 -14.49 -8.98 -3.81
N GLN A 73 -14.93 -9.89 -4.68
CA GLN A 73 -16.33 -10.34 -4.74
C GLN A 73 -16.80 -10.94 -3.40
N MET A 74 -15.96 -11.76 -2.77
CA MET A 74 -16.26 -12.34 -1.46
C MET A 74 -16.36 -11.29 -0.35
N ILE A 75 -15.58 -10.20 -0.43
CA ILE A 75 -15.68 -9.07 0.51
C ILE A 75 -16.98 -8.31 0.29
N THR A 76 -17.34 -8.00 -0.96
CA THR A 76 -18.56 -7.26 -1.29
C THR A 76 -19.85 -8.03 -1.00
N GLN A 77 -19.81 -9.36 -1.00
CA GLN A 77 -20.97 -10.20 -0.69
C GLN A 77 -21.14 -10.47 0.80
N SER A 78 -20.23 -9.99 1.65
CA SER A 78 -20.40 -10.13 3.09
C SER A 78 -21.46 -9.13 3.57
N PRO A 79 -22.60 -9.58 4.13
CA PRO A 79 -23.62 -8.68 4.67
C PRO A 79 -23.08 -7.81 5.83
N LEU A 80 -21.94 -8.20 6.42
CA LEU A 80 -21.22 -7.37 7.39
C LEU A 80 -20.59 -6.14 6.74
N PHE A 81 -20.02 -6.27 5.53
CA PHE A 81 -19.40 -5.15 4.82
C PHE A 81 -20.43 -4.09 4.43
N GLU A 82 -21.58 -4.51 3.91
CA GLU A 82 -22.68 -3.61 3.55
C GLU A 82 -23.26 -2.90 4.78
N LYS A 83 -23.43 -3.64 5.89
CA LYS A 83 -23.87 -3.05 7.17
C LYS A 83 -22.85 -2.06 7.73
N THR A 84 -21.54 -2.36 7.64
CA THR A 84 -20.48 -1.43 8.07
C THR A 84 -20.40 -0.20 7.16
N LEU A 85 -20.59 -0.36 5.84
CA LEU A 85 -20.66 0.78 4.92
C LEU A 85 -21.87 1.66 5.20
N LEU A 86 -23.04 1.06 5.43
CA LEU A 86 -24.25 1.80 5.81
C LEU A 86 -24.07 2.52 7.14
N LEU A 87 -23.40 1.92 8.13
CA LEU A 87 -23.04 2.57 9.39
C LEU A 87 -22.07 3.74 9.21
N LEU A 88 -21.06 3.60 8.35
CA LEU A 88 -20.13 4.68 8.02
C LEU A 88 -20.83 5.83 7.28
N GLN A 89 -21.73 5.51 6.35
CA GLN A 89 -22.52 6.50 5.62
C GLN A 89 -23.56 7.18 6.52
N SER A 90 -24.19 6.44 7.43
CA SER A 90 -25.16 7.00 8.38
C SER A 90 -24.50 7.84 9.47
N ALA A 91 -23.29 7.48 9.93
CA ALA A 91 -22.50 8.30 10.84
C ALA A 91 -22.23 9.70 10.26
N ARG A 92 -21.92 9.79 8.96
CA ARG A 92 -21.76 11.07 8.25
C ARG A 92 -23.05 11.89 8.23
N ALA A 93 -24.21 11.25 8.08
CA ALA A 93 -25.50 11.94 8.08
C ALA A 93 -25.98 12.34 9.49
N HIS A 94 -25.67 11.54 10.51
CA HIS A 94 -26.09 11.81 11.90
C HIS A 94 -25.21 12.86 12.59
N GLN A 95 -23.93 12.98 12.23
CA GLN A 95 -23.05 14.02 12.79
C GLN A 95 -23.29 15.41 12.18
N ALA A 96 -23.80 15.49 10.94
CA ALA A 96 -24.18 16.77 10.34
C ALA A 96 -25.38 17.44 11.04
N GLY A 97 -26.24 16.66 11.70
CA GLY A 97 -27.40 17.17 12.45
C GLY A 97 -27.09 17.61 13.89
N LEU A 98 -25.98 17.15 14.48
CA LEU A 98 -25.63 17.46 15.86
C LEU A 98 -24.95 18.82 16.03
N VAL A 99 -24.38 19.40 14.98
CA VAL A 99 -23.65 20.69 15.07
C VAL A 99 -24.60 21.90 14.98
N MET A 100 -25.83 21.73 14.50
CA MET A 100 -26.76 22.86 14.29
C MET A 100 -27.93 22.94 15.29
N ASN A 101 -28.08 21.99 16.21
CA ASN A 101 -29.15 21.98 17.22
C ASN A 101 -28.58 21.75 18.63
N ILE A 102 -27.62 22.58 19.06
CA ILE A 102 -27.21 22.65 20.46
C ILE A 102 -27.95 23.83 21.09
N ASP A 103 -29.24 23.59 21.35
CA ASP A 103 -30.10 24.46 22.18
C ASP A 103 -30.38 23.76 23.54
N THR A 104 -29.49 22.87 23.95
CA THR A 104 -29.54 22.15 25.24
C THR A 104 -28.22 22.33 25.98
N ASP A 105 -28.15 23.41 26.76
CA ASP A 105 -27.70 23.61 28.16
C ASP A 105 -26.66 22.70 28.85
N ASP A 106 -26.06 21.71 28.18
CA ASP A 106 -24.84 21.06 28.65
C ASP A 106 -23.70 21.59 27.78
N GLU A 107 -22.85 22.46 28.33
CA GLU A 107 -21.63 22.94 27.67
C GLU A 107 -20.72 21.75 27.32
N ILE A 108 -20.90 21.20 26.12
CA ILE A 108 -20.04 20.14 25.61
C ILE A 108 -18.66 20.77 25.40
N LYS A 109 -17.78 20.54 26.38
CA LYS A 109 -16.43 21.08 26.40
C LYS A 109 -15.64 20.51 25.23
N LEU A 110 -15.20 21.41 24.34
CA LEU A 110 -14.33 21.09 23.22
C LEU A 110 -12.98 20.53 23.72
N SER A 111 -12.39 19.64 22.93
CA SER A 111 -11.08 19.07 23.20
C SER A 111 -10.02 20.19 23.25
N PRO A 112 -9.05 20.11 24.19
CA PRO A 112 -8.01 21.15 24.35
C PRO A 112 -7.27 21.46 23.04
N TRP A 113 -6.86 20.43 22.30
CA TRP A 113 -6.13 20.58 21.04
C TRP A 113 -6.87 21.48 20.02
N TYR A 114 -8.20 21.42 19.99
CA TYR A 114 -9.01 22.20 19.05
C TYR A 114 -9.07 23.67 19.45
N MET A 115 -9.17 23.94 20.76
CA MET A 115 -9.14 25.29 21.31
C MET A 115 -7.78 25.94 21.10
N ASP A 116 -6.70 25.19 21.35
CA ASP A 116 -5.31 25.67 21.22
C ASP A 116 -4.97 25.93 19.74
N LEU A 117 -5.40 25.04 18.84
CA LEU A 117 -5.26 25.24 17.39
C LEU A 117 -6.01 26.48 16.91
N LYS A 118 -7.26 26.66 17.37
CA LYS A 118 -8.07 27.82 17.01
C LYS A 118 -7.43 29.11 17.50
N ALA A 119 -6.95 29.16 18.74
CA ALA A 119 -6.27 30.32 19.29
C ALA A 119 -5.00 30.67 18.51
N SER A 120 -4.18 29.66 18.20
CA SER A 120 -2.92 29.84 17.44
C SER A 120 -3.18 30.37 16.03
N VAL A 121 -4.21 29.86 15.35
CA VAL A 121 -4.55 30.34 14.01
C VAL A 121 -5.16 31.74 14.04
N GLU A 122 -6.00 32.05 15.02
CA GLU A 122 -6.55 33.40 15.20
C GLU A 122 -5.46 34.45 15.47
N GLU A 123 -4.37 34.06 16.15
CA GLU A 123 -3.21 34.92 16.39
C GLU A 123 -2.39 35.19 15.12
N VAL A 124 -2.17 34.16 14.29
CA VAL A 124 -1.30 34.27 13.10
C VAL A 124 -2.02 34.88 11.90
N LEU A 125 -3.27 34.48 11.64
CA LEU A 125 -4.02 34.84 10.42
C LEU A 125 -5.17 35.83 10.68
N GLY A 126 -5.55 36.04 11.95
CA GLY A 126 -6.70 36.88 12.31
C GLY A 126 -8.04 36.13 12.24
N LYS A 127 -9.08 36.74 12.84
CA LYS A 127 -10.38 36.07 13.11
C LYS A 127 -11.34 35.93 11.91
N TYR A 128 -11.03 36.54 10.76
CA TYR A 128 -12.03 36.78 9.71
C TYR A 128 -11.64 36.23 8.33
N ASP A 129 -10.64 35.37 8.23
CA ASP A 129 -10.33 34.72 6.96
C ASP A 129 -11.43 33.66 6.63
N PRO A 130 -12.18 33.83 5.53
CA PRO A 130 -13.28 32.94 5.19
C PRO A 130 -12.83 31.51 4.87
N ASP A 131 -11.63 31.32 4.33
CA ASP A 131 -11.10 30.00 3.99
C ASP A 131 -10.75 29.24 5.27
N VAL A 132 -10.14 29.94 6.24
CA VAL A 132 -9.83 29.41 7.57
C VAL A 132 -11.09 29.03 8.34
N ILE A 133 -12.13 29.88 8.30
CA ILE A 133 -13.42 29.59 8.94
C ILE A 133 -14.06 28.34 8.34
N SER A 134 -14.02 28.18 7.00
CA SER A 134 -14.53 26.97 6.34
C SER A 134 -13.79 25.71 6.77
N ILE A 135 -12.48 25.80 6.94
CA ILE A 135 -11.65 24.69 7.44
C ILE A 135 -12.03 24.36 8.89
N PHE A 136 -12.15 25.35 9.78
CA PHE A 136 -12.56 25.12 11.16
C PHE A 136 -13.97 24.54 11.29
N ASN A 137 -14.92 24.95 10.45
CA ASN A 137 -16.25 24.33 10.41
C ASN A 137 -16.19 22.85 10.02
N THR A 138 -15.20 22.47 9.22
CA THR A 138 -14.97 21.06 8.89
C THR A 138 -14.29 20.32 10.05
N LEU A 139 -13.31 20.95 10.71
CA LEU A 139 -12.63 20.37 11.87
C LEU A 139 -13.52 20.29 13.11
N SER A 140 -14.51 21.17 13.28
CA SER A 140 -15.41 21.18 14.44
C SER A 140 -16.22 19.90 14.56
N HIS A 141 -16.37 19.13 13.48
CA HIS A 141 -16.98 17.79 13.56
C HIS A 141 -16.16 16.80 14.39
N PHE A 142 -14.85 17.05 14.56
CA PHE A 142 -13.93 16.21 15.32
C PHE A 142 -13.50 16.86 16.62
N SER A 143 -14.02 18.04 16.98
CA SER A 143 -13.54 18.83 18.11
C SER A 143 -13.79 18.19 19.48
N LEU A 144 -14.55 17.09 19.54
CA LEU A 144 -14.81 16.32 20.76
C LEU A 144 -13.97 15.04 20.84
N GLU A 145 -13.28 14.71 19.74
CA GLU A 145 -12.48 13.50 19.64
C GLU A 145 -11.08 13.74 20.19
N ASP A 146 -10.51 12.67 20.76
CA ASP A 146 -9.22 12.69 21.41
C ASP A 146 -8.58 11.29 21.38
N GLY A 147 -7.31 11.17 21.75
CA GLY A 147 -6.60 9.87 21.79
C GLY A 147 -7.26 8.81 22.68
N LYS A 148 -8.14 9.22 23.62
CA LYS A 148 -8.91 8.33 24.48
C LYS A 148 -10.25 7.90 23.89
N SER A 149 -10.88 8.72 23.05
CA SER A 149 -12.20 8.41 22.46
C SER A 149 -12.09 7.39 21.33
N ILE A 150 -10.93 7.33 20.68
CA ILE A 150 -10.68 6.44 19.53
C ILE A 150 -9.81 5.24 19.96
N PRO A 151 -10.36 4.02 20.04
CA PRO A 151 -9.56 2.83 20.33
C PRO A 151 -8.51 2.60 19.25
N GLN A 152 -7.25 2.36 19.66
CA GLN A 152 -6.12 2.08 18.78
C GLN A 152 -5.90 3.17 17.70
N ALA A 153 -6.10 4.44 18.08
CA ALA A 153 -6.00 5.57 17.16
C ALA A 153 -4.62 5.65 16.47
N LYS A 154 -3.55 5.38 17.23
CA LYS A 154 -2.16 5.41 16.76
C LYS A 154 -1.90 4.35 15.69
N GLU A 155 -2.35 3.12 15.94
CA GLU A 155 -2.20 2.00 15.02
C GLU A 155 -3.01 2.24 13.74
N LYS A 156 -4.24 2.77 13.87
CA LYS A 156 -5.08 3.13 12.72
C LYS A 156 -4.44 4.24 11.88
N LEU A 157 -3.92 5.29 12.51
CA LEU A 157 -3.20 6.35 11.81
C LEU A 157 -1.93 5.83 11.13
N CYS A 158 -1.17 4.95 11.80
CA CYS A 158 -0.01 4.30 11.20
C CYS A 158 -0.40 3.56 9.91
N LEU A 159 -1.47 2.76 9.92
CA LEU A 159 -1.96 2.06 8.74
C LEU A 159 -2.39 3.03 7.61
N LEU A 160 -3.01 4.16 7.95
CA LEU A 160 -3.34 5.20 6.98
C LEU A 160 -2.07 5.78 6.34
N VAL A 161 -1.10 6.19 7.15
CA VAL A 161 0.19 6.70 6.69
C VAL A 161 0.92 5.67 5.81
N MET A 162 0.87 4.39 6.17
CA MET A 162 1.46 3.31 5.37
C MET A 162 0.76 3.11 4.02
N SER A 163 -0.56 3.34 3.95
CA SER A 163 -1.33 3.18 2.71
C SER A 163 -1.34 4.40 1.78
N MET A 164 -0.98 5.60 2.27
CA MET A 164 -0.89 6.80 1.45
C MET A 164 0.21 6.74 0.37
N PRO A 165 0.03 7.39 -0.80
CA PRO A 165 1.10 7.59 -1.76
C PRO A 165 2.30 8.35 -1.17
N ALA A 166 3.51 8.03 -1.64
CA ALA A 166 4.72 8.73 -1.19
C ALA A 166 4.71 10.22 -1.59
N SER A 167 4.11 10.56 -2.74
CA SER A 167 3.96 11.95 -3.19
C SER A 167 3.30 12.84 -2.14
N ASP A 168 2.30 12.31 -1.45
CA ASP A 168 1.47 13.07 -0.52
C ASP A 168 2.22 13.26 0.81
N LEU A 169 2.94 12.21 1.25
CA LEU A 169 3.76 12.21 2.46
C LEU A 169 5.03 13.05 2.33
N LEU A 170 5.52 13.30 1.12
CA LEU A 170 6.72 14.10 0.86
C LEU A 170 6.44 15.61 0.90
N THR A 171 5.25 16.03 1.30
CA THR A 171 4.93 17.45 1.47
C THR A 171 5.07 17.86 2.93
N ILE A 172 5.69 19.02 3.17
CA ILE A 172 5.87 19.58 4.53
C ILE A 172 4.52 19.72 5.25
N PRO A 173 3.46 20.29 4.65
CA PRO A 173 2.17 20.43 5.33
C PRO A 173 1.58 19.09 5.76
N MET A 174 1.75 18.03 4.97
CA MET A 174 1.26 16.70 5.33
C MET A 174 2.04 16.12 6.51
N GLN A 175 3.38 16.23 6.51
CA GLN A 175 4.18 15.74 7.64
C GLN A 175 3.87 16.49 8.93
N LEU A 176 3.70 17.82 8.86
CA LEU A 176 3.28 18.63 10.00
C LEU A 176 1.88 18.26 10.50
N ALA A 177 0.92 18.05 9.59
CA ALA A 177 -0.44 17.65 9.98
C ALA A 177 -0.44 16.28 10.67
N ILE A 178 0.31 15.31 10.16
CA ILE A 178 0.42 13.98 10.78
C ILE A 178 1.14 14.09 12.14
N ALA A 179 2.21 14.88 12.23
CA ALA A 179 2.92 15.12 13.49
C ALA A 179 2.00 15.75 14.55
N PHE A 180 1.24 16.78 14.17
CA PHE A 180 0.26 17.43 15.04
C PHE A 180 -0.79 16.43 15.56
N VAL A 181 -1.39 15.63 14.69
CA VAL A 181 -2.36 14.60 15.12
C VAL A 181 -1.72 13.59 16.06
N LEU A 182 -0.46 13.20 15.81
CA LEU A 182 0.23 12.24 16.67
C LEU A 182 0.55 12.81 18.04
N GLU A 183 1.10 14.03 18.09
CA GLU A 183 1.65 14.62 19.31
C GLU A 183 0.56 15.30 20.14
N GLU A 184 -0.28 16.13 19.51
CA GLU A 184 -1.27 16.97 20.20
C GLU A 184 -2.59 16.24 20.45
N ILE A 185 -3.03 15.37 19.52
CA ILE A 185 -4.32 14.67 19.64
C ILE A 185 -4.14 13.27 20.26
N PHE A 186 -3.14 12.51 19.81
CA PHE A 186 -2.98 11.12 20.27
C PHE A 186 -1.92 10.95 21.36
N TRP A 187 -1.17 11.98 21.71
CA TRP A 187 -0.05 11.92 22.66
C TRP A 187 0.89 10.73 22.38
N ALA A 188 1.27 10.58 21.12
CA ALA A 188 2.25 9.62 20.68
C ALA A 188 3.66 10.09 21.06
N ALA A 189 4.62 9.17 20.98
CA ALA A 189 6.02 9.55 21.18
C ALA A 189 6.47 10.48 20.03
N PRO A 190 7.26 11.54 20.29
CA PRO A 190 7.71 12.54 19.31
C PRO A 190 8.63 11.99 18.20
N ARG A 191 8.89 10.67 18.21
CA ARG A 191 9.67 9.97 17.18
C ARG A 191 8.84 8.94 16.41
N ALA A 192 7.55 8.82 16.71
CA ALA A 192 6.68 7.83 16.07
C ALA A 192 6.61 8.06 14.57
N LEU A 193 6.38 9.30 14.13
CA LEU A 193 6.33 9.64 12.70
C LEU A 193 7.65 9.33 11.99
N ALA A 194 8.78 9.73 12.58
CA ALA A 194 10.11 9.47 12.02
C ALA A 194 10.36 7.96 11.82
N GLN A 195 9.97 7.12 12.80
CA GLN A 195 10.07 5.67 12.69
C GLN A 195 9.19 5.11 11.58
N TRP A 196 7.96 5.62 11.43
CA TRP A 196 7.01 5.17 10.41
C TRP A 196 7.50 5.53 9.00
N LEU A 197 7.97 6.77 8.80
CA LEU A 197 8.53 7.20 7.53
C LEU A 197 9.82 6.45 7.19
N HIS A 198 10.69 6.21 8.18
CA HIS A 198 11.89 5.41 8.01
C HIS A 198 11.56 3.99 7.54
N HIS A 199 10.57 3.33 8.16
CA HIS A 199 10.11 2.01 7.74
C HIS A 199 9.58 2.00 6.30
N LYS A 200 8.89 3.08 5.90
CA LYS A 200 8.39 3.29 4.54
C LYS A 200 9.46 3.73 3.54
N LYS A 201 10.70 3.97 3.99
CA LYS A 201 11.81 4.54 3.19
C LYS A 201 11.50 5.92 2.63
N VAL A 202 10.75 6.72 3.41
CA VAL A 202 10.44 8.13 3.10
C VAL A 202 11.25 9.02 4.04
N PRO A 203 11.92 10.08 3.54
CA PRO A 203 12.61 11.03 4.39
C PRO A 203 11.63 11.86 5.22
N LEU A 204 12.00 12.10 6.48
CA LEU A 204 11.40 13.16 7.29
C LEU A 204 11.98 14.49 6.82
N ILE A 205 11.12 15.42 6.43
CA ILE A 205 11.48 16.73 5.89
C ILE A 205 11.37 17.81 6.99
N ILE A 206 10.53 17.56 8.00
CA ILE A 206 10.35 18.46 9.14
C ILE A 206 11.52 18.32 10.13
N ASP A 207 12.17 19.44 10.47
CA ASP A 207 13.10 19.52 11.59
C ASP A 207 12.29 19.64 12.89
N ILE A 208 12.01 18.51 13.54
CA ILE A 208 11.23 18.43 14.78
C ILE A 208 11.91 19.20 15.94
N ASP A 209 13.22 19.47 15.84
CA ASP A 209 13.99 20.11 16.90
C ASP A 209 13.76 21.64 17.03
N LEU A 210 13.02 22.28 16.12
CA LEU A 210 12.79 23.72 16.15
C LEU A 210 11.50 24.15 16.87
N GLN A 211 10.63 23.23 17.29
CA GLN A 211 9.37 23.57 17.98
C GLN A 211 9.39 23.36 19.50
N ALA A 212 10.47 22.85 20.09
CA ALA A 212 10.60 22.68 21.54
C ALA A 212 11.12 23.93 22.28
N THR A 213 11.18 25.11 21.65
CA THR A 213 11.78 26.33 22.23
C THR A 213 10.90 27.60 22.20
N THR A 214 9.60 27.46 22.01
CA THR A 214 8.61 28.54 22.20
C THR A 214 7.44 28.01 23.00
#